data_AF-A0A531M4W0-F1
#
_entry.id   AF-A0A531M4W0-F1
#
_cell.length_a   1.000
_cell.length_b   1.000
_cell.length_c   1.000
_cell.angle_alpha   90.00
_cell.angle_beta   90.00
_cell.angle_gamma   90.00
#
_symmetry.space_group_name_H-M   'P 1'
#
loop_
_entity.id
_entity.type
_entity.pdbx_description
1 polymer ?
#
loop_
_entity_poly.entity_id
_entity_poly.type
_entity_poly.pdbx_seq_one_letter_code
_entity_poly.pdbx_strand_id
1 'polypeptide(L)' 'MLRVPPKFLELHSGHKPEEPIDAHSVQPYYTLLLAREANMTISIHATAEEIVLSVV' A
#
# COMPACT_ATOMS: atom_id res chain seq x y z
N MET A 1 -9.49 -16.29 4.28
CA MET A 1 -9.73 -14.86 4.55
C MET A 1 -8.76 -14.05 3.71
N LEU A 2 -9.27 -13.18 2.85
CA LEU A 2 -8.44 -12.22 2.12
C LEU A 2 -7.89 -11.18 3.10
N ARG A 3 -6.64 -10.78 2.90
CA ARG A 3 -5.94 -9.80 3.73
C ARG A 3 -5.13 -8.88 2.85
N VAL A 4 -5.07 -7.61 3.23
CA VAL A 4 -4.20 -6.66 2.55
C VAL A 4 -2.76 -7.10 2.79
N PRO A 5 -1.86 -7.04 1.79
CA PRO A 5 -0.46 -7.36 1.98
C PRO A 5 0.13 -6.56 3.17
N PRO A 6 0.77 -7.21 4.17
CA PRO A 6 1.24 -6.52 5.38
C PRO A 6 2.19 -5.36 5.09
N LYS A 7 3.13 -5.53 4.15
CA LYS A 7 4.05 -4.47 3.72
C LYS A 7 3.33 -3.26 3.09
N PHE A 8 2.21 -3.49 2.42
CA PHE A 8 1.40 -2.39 1.90
C PHE A 8 0.75 -1.60 3.04
N LEU A 9 0.16 -2.27 4.03
CA LEU A 9 -0.42 -1.61 5.20
C LEU A 9 0.62 -0.83 6.01
N GLU A 10 1.80 -1.43 6.23
CA GLU A 10 2.93 -0.78 6.91
C GLU A 10 3.29 0.54 6.22
N LEU A 11 3.55 0.50 4.91
CA LEU A 11 3.93 1.67 4.12
C LEU A 11 2.80 2.71 4.00
N HIS A 12 1.56 2.25 3.85
CA HIS A 12 0.37 3.12 3.72
C HIS A 12 0.07 3.87 5.02
N SER A 13 0.42 3.31 6.18
CA SER A 13 0.21 3.94 7.48
C SER A 13 1.03 5.22 7.72
N GLY A 14 1.96 5.55 6.81
CA GLY A 14 2.84 6.72 6.91
C GLY A 14 4.03 6.55 7.87
N HIS A 15 4.17 5.37 8.49
CA HIS A 15 5.34 5.07 9.29
C HIS A 15 6.56 4.82 8.41
N LYS A 16 7.73 5.23 8.90
CA LYS A 16 9.00 4.85 8.29
C LYS A 16 9.17 3.33 8.46
N PRO A 17 9.41 2.57 7.39
CA PRO A 17 9.68 1.13 7.49
C PRO A 17 10.90 0.87 8.38
N GLU A 18 10.81 -0.15 9.23
CA GLU A 18 11.95 -0.60 10.05
C GLU A 18 12.97 -1.34 9.19
N GLU A 19 12.49 -2.09 8.20
CA GLU A 19 13.30 -2.86 7.27
C GLU A 19 13.55 -2.09 5.96
N PRO A 20 14.68 -2.34 5.28
CA PRO A 20 14.89 -1.87 3.92
C PRO A 20 13.81 -2.37 2.96
N ILE A 21 13.61 -1.65 1.85
CA ILE A 21 12.74 -2.11 0.78
C ILE A 21 13.31 -3.39 0.16
N ASP A 22 12.47 -4.42 0.12
CA ASP A 22 12.74 -5.76 -0.37
C ASP A 22 11.82 -6.13 -1.55
N ALA A 23 11.92 -7.37 -2.05
CA ALA A 23 11.10 -7.84 -3.16
C ALA A 23 9.58 -7.80 -2.90
N HIS A 24 9.14 -7.85 -1.64
CA HIS A 24 7.72 -7.84 -1.28
C HIS A 24 7.17 -6.42 -1.07
N SER A 25 8.04 -5.47 -0.75
CA SER A 25 7.69 -4.07 -0.48
C SER A 25 8.00 -3.14 -1.64
N VAL A 26 8.80 -3.56 -2.63
CA VAL A 26 9.17 -2.71 -3.77
C VAL A 26 7.95 -2.21 -4.56
N GLN A 27 7.00 -3.09 -4.88
CA GLN A 27 5.80 -2.69 -5.59
C GLN A 27 4.90 -1.78 -4.74
N PRO A 28 4.53 -2.13 -3.49
CA PRO A 28 3.82 -1.21 -2.59
C PRO A 28 4.47 0.17 -2.45
N TYR A 29 5.80 0.20 -2.29
CA TYR A 29 6.57 1.43 -2.15
C TYR A 29 6.40 2.35 -3.36
N TYR A 30 6.62 1.83 -4.56
CA TYR A 30 6.49 2.65 -5.77
C TYR A 30 5.05 3.04 -6.09
N THR A 31 4.06 2.20 -5.75
CA THR A 31 2.64 2.58 -5.86
C THR A 31 2.32 3.80 -5.00
N LEU A 32 2.73 3.80 -3.73
CA LEU A 32 2.47 4.90 -2.80
C LEU A 32 3.29 6.14 -3.13
N LEU A 33 4.55 5.97 -3.55
CA LEU A 33 5.39 7.07 -4.01
C LEU A 33 4.76 7.77 -5.22
N LEU A 34 4.33 7.01 -6.23
CA LEU A 34 3.69 7.58 -7.42
C LEU A 34 2.42 8.35 -7.06
N ALA A 35 1.57 7.80 -6.20
CA ALA A 35 0.38 8.50 -5.73
C ALA A 35 0.73 9.82 -5.05
N ARG A 36 1.73 9.82 -4.15
CA ARG A 36 2.21 11.04 -3.48
C ARG A 36 2.72 12.08 -4.47
N GLU A 37 3.58 11.69 -5.41
CA GLU A 37 4.13 12.62 -6.41
C GLU A 37 3.06 13.15 -7.37
N ALA A 38 1.96 12.42 -7.54
CA ALA A 38 0.80 12.82 -8.33
C ALA A 38 -0.28 13.59 -7.53
N ASN A 39 -0.03 13.94 -6.26
CA ASN A 39 -1.04 14.54 -5.36
C ASN A 39 -2.33 13.70 -5.22
N MET A 40 -2.19 12.38 -5.29
CA MET A 40 -3.24 11.38 -5.19
C MET A 40 -3.18 10.65 -3.84
N THR A 41 -4.31 10.19 -3.33
CA THR A 41 -4.36 9.34 -2.12
C THR A 41 -4.81 7.92 -2.49
N ILE A 42 -4.15 6.89 -1.95
CA ILE A 42 -4.62 5.51 -2.10
C ILE A 42 -5.61 5.18 -0.97
N SER A 43 -6.78 4.68 -1.35
CA SER A 43 -7.78 4.11 -0.45
C SER A 43 -7.77 2.58 -0.51
N ILE A 44 -8.11 1.95 0.62
CA ILE A 44 -8.19 0.48 0.75
C ILE A 44 -9.64 0.11 1.06
N HIS A 45 -10.26 -0.67 0.19
CA HIS A 45 -11.57 -1.27 0.44
C HIS A 45 -11.44 -2.80 0.47
N ALA A 46 -11.73 -3.40 1.61
CA ALA A 46 -11.61 -4.84 1.81
C ALA A 46 -12.95 -5.46 2.18
N THR A 47 -13.32 -6.55 1.50
CA THR A 47 -14.49 -7.37 1.80
C THR A 47 -14.06 -8.81 2.11
N ALA A 48 -15.01 -9.71 2.32
CA ALA A 48 -14.72 -11.14 2.44
C ALA A 48 -14.22 -11.77 1.12
N GLU A 49 -14.52 -11.15 -0.02
CA GLU A 49 -14.33 -11.70 -1.37
C GLU A 49 -13.23 -11.00 -2.18
N GLU A 50 -12.93 -9.73 -1.88
CA GLU A 50 -11.92 -8.97 -2.62
C GLU A 50 -11.25 -7.88 -1.77
N ILE A 51 -10.14 -7.37 -2.31
CA ILE A 51 -9.44 -6.19 -1.80
C ILE A 51 -9.17 -5.29 -2.99
N VAL A 52 -9.70 -4.08 -2.93
CA VAL A 52 -9.53 -3.05 -3.96
C VAL A 52 -8.64 -1.94 -3.39
N LEU A 53 -7.57 -1.65 -4.13
CA LEU A 53 -6.73 -0.47 -3.93
C LEU A 53 -7.08 0.53 -5.03
N SER A 54 -7.57 1.70 -4.66
CA SER A 54 -7.99 2.73 -5.62
C SER A 54 -7.37 4.08 -5.30
N VAL A 55 -7.24 4.91 -6.32
CA VAL A 55 -6.87 6.32 -6.17
C VAL A 55 -8.13 7.15 -5.92
N VAL A 56 -8.05 8.08 -4.96
CA VAL A 56 -9.04 9.13 -4.70
C VAL A 56 -8.42 10.52 -4.84
#